data_AF-A0A2R9UEX2-F1
#
_entry.id   AF-A0A2R9UEX2-F1
#
_cell.length_a   1.000
_cell.length_b   1.000
_cell.length_c   1.000
_cell.angle_alpha   90.00
_cell.angle_beta   90.00
_cell.angle_gamma   90.00
#
_symmetry.space_group_name_H-M   'P 1'
#
loop_
_entity.id
_entity.type
_entity.pdbx_description
1 polymer ?
#
loop_
_entity_poly.entity_id
_entity_poly.type
_entity_poly.pdbx_seq_one_letter_code
_entity_poly.pdbx_strand_id
1 'polypeptide(L)'
;MTSTDIRPRTDSPSARAARKNRLLTWITLSIAAVICVAIGVGAYAMNNSWWTEESPVAAADQQLPDGQSRFDQAGQDYFNRQGRATVDLASGTAATELGLPVAGTTAIDTLVPLALDIRPSGEDITFGGVSHFDITTGQDGITGVAVEPASSSVWSAISTELRARASAWGWSDADLATFGDQVGAAARDEGVASTVSLPAVASGGLTITAAVNVTDGGSLQLVYTLTR
;
A
#
# COMPACT_ATOMS: atom_id res chain seq x y z
N MET A 1 68.84 3.05 -67.97
CA MET A 1 67.86 3.44 -66.94
C MET A 1 67.29 2.16 -66.35
N THR A 2 67.72 1.79 -65.16
CA THR A 2 67.28 0.59 -64.43
C THR A 2 66.00 0.89 -63.66
N SER A 3 64.89 0.27 -64.08
CA SER A 3 63.60 0.34 -63.39
C SER A 3 63.62 -0.58 -62.18
N THR A 4 63.56 -0.03 -60.97
CA THR A 4 63.47 -0.81 -59.73
C THR A 4 62.02 -1.19 -59.48
N ASP A 5 61.69 -2.45 -59.68
CA ASP A 5 60.37 -3.03 -59.44
C ASP A 5 60.20 -3.29 -57.92
N ILE A 6 59.45 -2.42 -57.23
CA ILE A 6 59.16 -2.55 -55.79
C ILE A 6 57.98 -3.51 -55.64
N ARG A 7 58.23 -4.80 -55.43
CA ARG A 7 57.17 -5.72 -55.02
C ARG A 7 56.72 -5.42 -53.59
N PRO A 8 55.40 -5.31 -53.33
CA PRO A 8 54.90 -5.12 -51.97
C PRO A 8 55.25 -6.34 -51.11
N ARG A 9 55.85 -6.07 -49.95
CA ARG A 9 56.24 -7.09 -48.98
C ARG A 9 54.97 -7.79 -48.48
N THR A 10 54.81 -9.07 -48.80
CA THR A 10 53.73 -9.89 -48.26
C THR A 10 54.06 -10.27 -46.83
N ASP A 11 53.22 -9.83 -45.89
CA ASP A 11 53.38 -10.15 -44.47
C ASP A 11 53.42 -11.66 -44.25
N SER A 12 54.37 -12.11 -43.41
CA SER A 12 54.53 -13.51 -43.06
C SER A 12 53.31 -14.05 -42.29
N PRO A 13 53.04 -15.36 -42.34
CA PRO A 13 51.93 -15.98 -41.61
C PRO A 13 51.93 -15.68 -40.10
N SER A 14 53.11 -15.56 -39.49
CA SER A 14 53.30 -15.23 -38.08
C SER A 14 52.93 -13.78 -37.76
N ALA A 15 53.22 -12.82 -38.65
CA ALA A 15 52.84 -11.42 -38.48
C ALA A 15 51.31 -11.22 -38.56
N ARG A 16 50.63 -11.98 -39.42
CA ARG A 16 49.15 -12.00 -39.50
C ARG A 16 48.52 -12.61 -38.25
N ALA A 17 49.08 -13.71 -37.72
CA ALA A 17 48.60 -14.33 -36.49
C ALA A 17 48.76 -13.39 -35.27
N ALA A 18 49.91 -12.70 -35.15
CA ALA A 18 50.15 -11.74 -34.08
C ALA A 18 49.18 -10.53 -34.13
N ARG A 19 48.91 -9.98 -35.32
CA ARG A 19 47.90 -8.92 -35.50
C ARG A 19 46.49 -9.40 -35.13
N LYS A 20 46.12 -10.61 -35.55
CA LYS A 20 44.80 -11.20 -35.24
C LYS A 20 44.61 -11.42 -33.74
N ASN A 21 45.62 -11.94 -33.04
CA ASN A 21 45.57 -12.09 -31.58
C ASN A 21 45.47 -10.74 -30.87
N ARG A 22 46.27 -9.75 -31.30
CA ARG A 22 46.20 -8.40 -30.71
C ARG A 22 44.82 -7.77 -30.92
N LEU A 23 44.22 -7.94 -32.09
CA LEU A 23 42.88 -7.46 -32.39
C LEU A 23 41.80 -8.17 -31.54
N LEU A 24 41.89 -9.50 -31.41
CA LEU A 24 40.99 -10.29 -30.56
C LEU A 24 41.09 -9.87 -29.10
N THR A 25 42.30 -9.67 -28.57
CA THR A 25 42.50 -9.19 -27.20
C THR A 25 41.85 -7.82 -26.98
N TRP A 26 42.02 -6.88 -27.92
CA TRP A 26 41.40 -5.56 -27.84
C TRP A 26 39.87 -5.64 -27.90
N ILE A 27 39.31 -6.50 -28.75
CA ILE A 27 37.87 -6.72 -28.82
C ILE A 27 37.36 -7.28 -27.48
N THR A 28 38.00 -8.31 -26.93
CA THR A 28 37.60 -8.91 -25.65
C THR A 28 37.68 -7.91 -24.50
N LEU A 29 38.75 -7.10 -24.43
CA LEU A 29 38.89 -6.04 -23.42
C LEU A 29 37.81 -4.97 -23.56
N SER A 30 37.46 -4.61 -24.80
CA SER A 30 36.41 -3.62 -25.07
C SER A 30 35.04 -4.16 -24.67
N ILE A 31 34.74 -5.42 -24.97
CA ILE A 31 33.49 -6.07 -24.55
C ILE A 31 33.41 -6.13 -23.02
N ALA A 32 34.47 -6.56 -22.34
CA ALA A 32 34.52 -6.60 -20.88
C ALA A 32 34.30 -5.21 -20.27
N ALA A 33 34.93 -4.17 -20.83
CA ALA A 33 34.73 -2.80 -20.39
C ALA A 33 33.27 -2.33 -20.55
N VAL A 34 32.64 -2.63 -21.68
CA VAL A 34 31.22 -2.29 -21.92
C VAL A 34 30.31 -3.01 -20.92
N ILE A 35 30.55 -4.29 -20.63
CA ILE A 35 29.79 -5.05 -19.64
C ILE A 35 29.96 -4.42 -18.25
N CYS A 36 31.18 -4.08 -17.84
CA CYS A 36 31.43 -3.42 -16.56
C CYS A 36 30.70 -2.07 -16.45
N VAL A 37 30.71 -1.27 -17.51
CA VAL A 37 29.97 0.00 -17.55
C VAL A 37 28.47 -0.24 -17.47
N ALA A 38 27.93 -1.21 -18.20
CA ALA A 38 26.50 -1.54 -18.18
C ALA A 38 26.04 -2.00 -16.78
N ILE A 39 26.84 -2.84 -16.10
CA ILE A 39 26.57 -3.27 -14.72
C ILE A 39 26.63 -2.08 -13.76
N GLY A 40 27.64 -1.21 -13.89
CA GLY A 40 27.77 -0.01 -13.05
C GLY A 40 26.59 0.96 -13.22
N VAL A 41 26.13 1.18 -14.45
CA VAL A 41 24.94 1.99 -14.75
C VAL A 41 23.68 1.33 -14.19
N GLY A 42 23.54 0.00 -14.34
CA GLY A 42 22.43 -0.75 -13.75
C GLY A 42 22.38 -0.62 -12.23
N ALA A 43 23.51 -0.79 -11.55
CA ALA A 43 23.59 -0.63 -10.09
C ALA A 43 23.30 0.80 -9.64
N TYR A 44 23.80 1.81 -10.35
CA TYR A 44 23.50 3.22 -10.08
C TYR A 44 22.01 3.54 -10.29
N ALA A 45 21.43 3.05 -11.38
CA ALA A 45 20.00 3.22 -11.67
C ALA A 45 19.12 2.49 -10.66
N MET A 46 19.54 1.32 -10.16
CA MET A 46 18.84 0.61 -9.09
C MET A 46 18.95 1.34 -7.76
N ASN A 47 20.10 1.96 -7.45
CA ASN A 47 20.32 2.70 -6.20
C ASN A 47 19.59 4.06 -6.17
N ASN A 48 19.39 4.67 -7.33
CA ASN A 48 18.59 5.89 -7.50
C ASN A 48 17.21 5.58 -8.08
N SER A 49 16.82 4.31 -8.05
CA SER A 49 15.49 3.90 -8.46
C SER A 49 14.52 4.43 -7.44
N TRP A 50 13.32 4.79 -7.91
CA TRP A 50 12.26 5.15 -6.99
C TRP A 50 12.10 4.06 -5.93
N TRP A 51 12.26 2.76 -6.23
CA TRP A 51 12.16 1.61 -5.31
C TRP A 51 13.14 1.55 -4.12
N THR A 52 14.29 2.24 -4.14
CA THR A 52 15.30 2.18 -3.06
C THR A 52 15.37 3.44 -2.22
N GLU A 53 14.61 4.47 -2.58
CA GLU A 53 14.56 5.74 -1.84
C GLU A 53 13.98 5.55 -0.43
N GLU A 54 14.68 6.04 0.60
CA GLU A 54 14.28 5.84 2.00
C GLU A 54 13.08 6.73 2.39
N SER A 55 12.77 7.75 1.57
CA SER A 55 11.62 8.66 1.76
C SER A 55 11.14 9.20 0.41
N PRO A 56 10.42 8.39 -0.39
CA PRO A 56 10.01 8.80 -1.73
C PRO A 56 8.98 9.94 -1.64
N VAL A 57 9.22 11.00 -2.40
CA VAL A 57 8.27 12.11 -2.54
C VAL A 57 7.13 11.66 -3.43
N ALA A 58 5.88 11.88 -3.00
CA ALA A 58 4.72 11.53 -3.80
C ALA A 58 4.74 12.28 -5.13
N ALA A 59 4.60 11.53 -6.22
CA ALA A 59 4.24 12.11 -7.51
C ALA A 59 2.75 12.49 -7.54
N ALA A 60 2.36 13.36 -8.47
CA ALA A 60 0.99 13.89 -8.56
C ALA A 60 -0.08 12.81 -8.82
N ASP A 61 0.33 11.65 -9.35
CA ASP A 61 -0.48 10.46 -9.59
C ASP A 61 -0.51 9.50 -8.40
N GLN A 62 0.18 9.79 -7.29
CA GLN A 62 0.25 8.93 -6.11
C GLN A 62 -0.49 9.52 -4.89
N GLN A 63 -0.49 10.85 -4.77
CA GLN A 63 -1.14 11.57 -3.67
C GLN A 63 -1.65 12.92 -4.17
N LEU A 64 -2.76 13.39 -3.60
CA LEU A 64 -3.24 14.74 -3.85
C LEU A 64 -2.40 15.78 -3.10
N PRO A 65 -2.41 17.07 -3.54
CA PRO A 65 -1.64 18.14 -2.90
C PRO A 65 -1.97 18.39 -1.43
N ASP A 66 -3.15 17.98 -0.97
CA ASP A 66 -3.62 18.09 0.41
C ASP A 66 -3.20 16.89 1.30
N GLY A 67 -2.42 15.96 0.75
CA GLY A 67 -1.98 14.75 1.43
C GLY A 67 -3.00 13.59 1.40
N GLN A 68 -4.15 13.73 0.73
CA GLN A 68 -5.07 12.61 0.55
C GLN A 68 -4.46 11.55 -0.36
N SER A 69 -4.51 10.28 0.06
CA SER A 69 -4.03 9.17 -0.76
C SER A 69 -4.92 9.00 -2.00
N ARG A 70 -4.30 8.61 -3.12
CA ARG A 70 -5.03 8.03 -4.25
C ARG A 70 -5.17 6.52 -4.03
N PHE A 71 -6.24 5.95 -4.56
CA PHE A 71 -6.58 4.53 -4.42
C PHE A 71 -6.56 3.80 -5.77
N ASP A 72 -6.02 4.43 -6.81
CA ASP A 72 -5.56 3.74 -8.01
C ASP A 72 -4.25 2.96 -7.75
N GLN A 73 -3.79 2.17 -8.72
CA GLN A 73 -2.62 1.32 -8.56
C GLN A 73 -1.37 2.09 -8.08
N ALA A 74 -1.13 3.28 -8.65
CA ALA A 74 0.05 4.08 -8.31
C ALA A 74 -0.01 4.62 -6.87
N GLY A 75 -1.19 5.09 -6.44
CA GLY A 75 -1.41 5.51 -5.05
C GLY A 75 -1.27 4.35 -4.06
N GLN A 76 -1.80 3.17 -4.40
CA GLN A 76 -1.66 1.96 -3.57
C GLN A 76 -0.20 1.53 -3.43
N ASP A 77 0.56 1.49 -4.51
CA ASP A 77 1.99 1.18 -4.46
C ASP A 77 2.76 2.17 -3.57
N TYR A 78 2.38 3.46 -3.61
CA TYR A 78 3.00 4.50 -2.80
C TYR A 78 2.71 4.34 -1.30
N PHE A 79 1.43 4.27 -0.89
CA PHE A 79 1.10 4.23 0.54
C PHE A 79 1.55 2.92 1.21
N ASN A 80 1.58 1.81 0.46
CA ASN A 80 2.07 0.52 0.97
C ASN A 80 3.56 0.59 1.31
N ARG A 81 4.30 1.43 0.58
CA ARG A 81 5.71 1.65 0.87
C ARG A 81 5.93 2.67 1.98
N GLN A 82 5.14 3.73 2.03
CA GLN A 82 5.19 4.72 3.12
C GLN A 82 4.74 4.13 4.45
N GLY A 83 3.96 3.04 4.43
CA GLY A 83 3.34 2.48 5.62
C GLY A 83 2.25 3.40 6.19
N ARG A 84 1.66 4.26 5.36
CA ARG A 84 0.57 5.18 5.76
C ARG A 84 -0.35 5.50 4.60
N ALA A 85 -1.65 5.32 4.81
CA ALA A 85 -2.71 5.77 3.92
C ALA A 85 -3.57 6.83 4.62
N THR A 86 -4.06 7.81 3.86
CA THR A 86 -4.90 8.90 4.37
C THR A 86 -6.20 8.97 3.58
N VAL A 87 -7.32 8.82 4.27
CA VAL A 87 -8.67 8.96 3.71
C VAL A 87 -9.32 10.21 4.28
N ASP A 88 -9.72 11.12 3.41
CA ASP A 88 -10.39 12.35 3.81
C ASP A 88 -11.89 12.24 3.57
N LEU A 89 -12.67 12.21 4.67
CA LEU A 89 -14.13 12.16 4.66
C LEU A 89 -14.76 13.56 4.62
N ALA A 90 -13.99 14.61 4.91
CA ALA A 90 -14.44 15.99 4.80
C ALA A 90 -14.22 16.57 3.40
N SER A 91 -13.28 16.00 2.66
CA SER A 91 -12.92 16.40 1.31
C SER A 91 -14.11 16.38 0.34
N GLY A 92 -14.13 17.38 -0.54
CA GLY A 92 -15.04 17.43 -1.69
C GLY A 92 -14.44 16.82 -2.96
N THR A 93 -13.30 16.15 -2.86
CA THR A 93 -12.64 15.51 -4.00
C THR A 93 -13.53 14.41 -4.58
N ALA A 94 -13.74 14.45 -5.89
CA ALA A 94 -14.55 13.46 -6.59
C ALA A 94 -13.91 12.06 -6.52
N ALA A 95 -14.74 11.02 -6.41
CA ALA A 95 -14.28 9.64 -6.34
C ALA A 95 -13.33 9.26 -7.50
N THR A 96 -13.63 9.73 -8.72
CA THR A 96 -12.81 9.48 -9.91
C THR A 96 -11.42 10.11 -9.83
N GLU A 97 -11.29 11.27 -9.18
CA GLU A 97 -9.98 11.90 -8.96
C GLU A 97 -9.13 11.11 -7.96
N LEU A 98 -9.77 10.35 -7.07
CA LEU A 98 -9.11 9.46 -6.11
C LEU A 98 -8.83 8.05 -6.68
N GLY A 99 -9.19 7.79 -7.94
CA GLY A 99 -9.06 6.45 -8.53
C GLY A 99 -10.13 5.45 -8.06
N LEU A 100 -11.23 5.94 -7.48
CA LEU A 100 -12.34 5.14 -6.99
C LEU A 100 -13.53 5.16 -7.96
N PRO A 101 -14.36 4.11 -7.99
CA PRO A 101 -15.63 4.13 -8.72
C PRO A 101 -16.59 5.15 -8.10
N VAL A 102 -17.51 5.69 -8.91
CA VAL A 102 -18.64 6.48 -8.42
C VAL A 102 -19.70 5.53 -7.86
N ALA A 103 -20.28 5.86 -6.70
CA ALA A 103 -21.36 5.10 -6.08
C ALA A 103 -21.05 3.59 -5.93
N GLY A 104 -19.96 3.27 -5.22
CA GLY A 104 -19.55 1.89 -5.01
C GLY A 104 -18.69 1.69 -3.77
N THR A 105 -18.33 0.44 -3.52
CA THR A 105 -17.38 0.08 -2.46
C THR A 105 -16.13 -0.48 -3.12
N THR A 106 -14.96 -0.01 -2.67
CA THR A 106 -13.66 -0.52 -3.09
C THR A 106 -12.96 -1.11 -1.89
N ALA A 107 -12.68 -2.41 -1.95
CA ALA A 107 -11.87 -3.10 -0.98
C ALA A 107 -10.38 -2.84 -1.26
N ILE A 108 -9.63 -2.52 -0.21
CA ILE A 108 -8.20 -2.26 -0.27
C ILE A 108 -7.48 -3.22 0.65
N ASP A 109 -6.72 -4.13 0.04
CA ASP A 109 -5.79 -5.01 0.74
C ASP A 109 -4.39 -4.41 0.68
N THR A 110 -3.78 -4.26 1.85
CA THR A 110 -2.44 -3.71 1.97
C THR A 110 -1.40 -4.82 1.89
N LEU A 111 -0.24 -4.52 1.29
CA LEU A 111 0.88 -5.45 1.20
C LEU A 111 1.57 -5.66 2.56
N VAL A 112 1.55 -4.62 3.39
CA VAL A 112 2.07 -4.64 4.76
C VAL A 112 1.10 -3.88 5.67
N PRO A 113 0.93 -4.30 6.94
CA PRO A 113 0.12 -3.55 7.89
C PRO A 113 0.61 -2.10 8.00
N LEU A 114 -0.29 -1.15 7.81
CA LEU A 114 0.04 0.27 7.75
C LEU A 114 -0.81 1.13 8.69
N ALA A 115 -0.43 2.40 8.86
CA ALA A 115 -1.27 3.38 9.55
C ALA A 115 -2.34 3.93 8.59
N LEU A 116 -3.61 3.83 8.96
CA LEU A 116 -4.71 4.46 8.23
C LEU A 116 -5.18 5.69 9.01
N ASP A 117 -5.00 6.86 8.43
CA ASP A 117 -5.53 8.12 8.97
C ASP A 117 -6.83 8.47 8.26
N ILE A 118 -7.89 8.60 9.05
CA ILE A 118 -9.20 9.06 8.56
C ILE A 118 -9.37 10.50 9.02
N ARG A 119 -9.48 11.42 8.07
CA ARG A 119 -9.65 12.85 8.33
C ARG A 119 -11.12 13.23 8.22
N PRO A 120 -11.85 13.39 9.34
CA PRO A 120 -13.16 14.03 9.34
C PRO A 120 -13.00 15.55 9.25
N SER A 121 -14.10 16.28 9.43
CA SER A 121 -14.06 17.76 9.55
C SER A 121 -13.39 18.26 10.84
N GLY A 122 -13.13 17.35 11.79
CA GLY A 122 -12.55 17.63 13.11
C GLY A 122 -11.15 17.04 13.26
N GLU A 123 -10.96 16.23 14.30
CA GLU A 123 -9.68 15.58 14.61
C GLU A 123 -9.49 14.29 13.82
N ASP A 124 -8.27 14.06 13.34
CA ASP A 124 -7.89 12.84 12.60
C ASP A 124 -8.03 11.59 13.49
N ILE A 125 -8.59 10.53 12.90
CA ILE A 125 -8.74 9.23 13.54
C ILE A 125 -7.72 8.27 12.93
N THR A 126 -6.74 7.85 13.71
CA THR A 126 -5.72 6.90 13.27
C THR A 126 -6.04 5.46 13.71
N PHE A 127 -5.87 4.53 12.77
CA PHE A 127 -5.79 3.10 13.01
C PHE A 127 -4.40 2.59 12.68
N GLY A 128 -3.77 1.88 13.62
CA GLY A 128 -2.46 1.28 13.40
C GLY A 128 -2.56 -0.18 12.94
N GLY A 129 -1.65 -0.59 12.06
CA GLY A 129 -1.51 -1.99 11.63
C GLY A 129 -2.71 -2.49 10.82
N VAL A 130 -3.38 -1.60 10.09
CA VAL A 130 -4.49 -1.95 9.22
C VAL A 130 -3.95 -2.76 8.04
N SER A 131 -4.51 -3.96 7.87
CA SER A 131 -4.17 -4.81 6.72
C SER A 131 -5.22 -4.72 5.60
N HIS A 132 -6.44 -4.33 5.96
CA HIS A 132 -7.60 -4.29 5.08
C HIS A 132 -8.54 -3.16 5.49
N PHE A 133 -9.08 -2.44 4.50
CA PHE A 133 -10.14 -1.47 4.69
C PHE A 133 -10.95 -1.29 3.41
N ASP A 134 -12.21 -0.91 3.56
CA ASP A 134 -13.10 -0.59 2.46
C ASP A 134 -13.36 0.91 2.41
N ILE A 135 -13.44 1.45 1.20
CA ILE A 135 -13.92 2.81 0.95
C ILE A 135 -15.25 2.75 0.22
N THR A 136 -16.26 3.40 0.78
CA THR A 136 -17.56 3.60 0.14
C THR A 136 -17.63 5.00 -0.44
N THR A 137 -17.96 5.11 -1.73
CA THR A 137 -18.17 6.36 -2.43
C THR A 137 -19.64 6.57 -2.75
N GLY A 138 -20.07 7.83 -2.74
CA GLY A 138 -21.34 8.29 -3.27
C GLY A 138 -21.18 8.88 -4.67
N GLN A 139 -22.11 9.77 -5.04
CA GLN A 139 -22.02 10.53 -6.29
C GLN A 139 -20.92 11.61 -6.23
N ASP A 140 -20.70 12.19 -5.06
CA ASP A 140 -19.91 13.41 -4.90
C ASP A 140 -18.54 13.20 -4.23
N GLY A 141 -18.16 11.96 -3.89
CA GLY A 141 -16.91 11.67 -3.17
C GLY A 141 -17.04 10.48 -2.23
N ILE A 142 -16.13 10.39 -1.25
CA ILE A 142 -16.16 9.35 -0.23
C ILE A 142 -17.30 9.64 0.77
N THR A 143 -18.09 8.62 1.08
CA THR A 143 -19.19 8.68 2.06
C THR A 143 -18.93 7.82 3.29
N GLY A 144 -18.01 6.85 3.21
CA GLY A 144 -17.64 6.06 4.37
C GLY A 144 -16.37 5.25 4.19
N VAL A 145 -15.85 4.79 5.32
CA VAL A 145 -14.72 3.88 5.41
C VAL A 145 -15.08 2.77 6.39
N ALA A 146 -14.84 1.53 6.01
CA ALA A 146 -14.84 0.40 6.93
C ALA A 146 -13.39 -0.06 7.18
N VAL A 147 -13.00 -0.22 8.44
CA VAL A 147 -11.61 -0.53 8.81
C VAL A 147 -11.56 -1.81 9.61
N GLU A 148 -10.69 -2.74 9.20
CA GLU A 148 -10.28 -3.87 10.02
C GLU A 148 -8.99 -3.49 10.80
N PRO A 149 -9.08 -3.24 12.12
CA PRO A 149 -7.91 -2.88 12.93
C PRO A 149 -7.02 -4.10 13.19
N ALA A 150 -5.78 -3.87 13.59
CA ALA A 150 -4.84 -4.94 13.93
C ALA A 150 -5.35 -5.90 15.04
N SER A 151 -6.26 -5.43 15.91
CA SER A 151 -6.84 -6.20 17.00
C SER A 151 -8.04 -7.08 16.58
N SER A 152 -8.32 -7.23 15.28
CA SER A 152 -9.60 -7.73 14.78
C SER A 152 -9.96 -9.18 15.10
N SER A 153 -8.98 -10.02 15.45
CA SER A 153 -9.16 -11.48 15.43
C SER A 153 -9.35 -12.14 16.79
N VAL A 154 -8.99 -11.47 17.89
CA VAL A 154 -8.99 -12.07 19.24
C VAL A 154 -9.79 -11.22 20.21
N TRP A 155 -10.78 -11.83 20.89
CA TRP A 155 -11.71 -11.11 21.77
C TRP A 155 -11.04 -10.23 22.85
N SER A 156 -9.95 -10.69 23.46
CA SER A 156 -9.21 -9.89 24.45
C SER A 156 -8.63 -8.61 23.85
N ALA A 157 -8.11 -8.69 22.62
CA ALA A 157 -7.60 -7.53 21.88
C ALA A 157 -8.74 -6.62 21.42
N ILE A 158 -9.80 -7.18 20.82
CA ILE A 158 -11.03 -6.48 20.40
C ILE A 158 -11.60 -5.67 21.56
N SER A 159 -11.86 -6.33 22.71
CA SER A 159 -12.48 -5.68 23.86
C SER A 159 -11.58 -4.63 24.53
N THR A 160 -10.25 -4.78 24.43
CA THR A 160 -9.31 -3.77 24.91
C THR A 160 -9.34 -2.55 24.01
N GLU A 161 -9.34 -2.74 22.68
CA GLU A 161 -9.40 -1.64 21.73
C GLU A 161 -10.74 -0.90 21.79
N LEU A 162 -11.87 -1.61 21.85
CA LEU A 162 -13.19 -1.00 21.98
C LEU A 162 -13.29 -0.12 23.23
N ARG A 163 -12.77 -0.59 24.38
CA ARG A 163 -12.73 0.22 25.62
C ARG A 163 -11.85 1.46 25.48
N ALA A 164 -10.71 1.34 24.80
CA ALA A 164 -9.81 2.48 24.58
C ALA A 164 -10.46 3.58 23.72
N ARG A 165 -11.33 3.20 22.78
CA ARG A 165 -12.03 4.14 21.88
C ARG A 165 -13.38 4.61 22.42
N ALA A 166 -14.02 3.84 23.30
CA ALA A 166 -15.37 4.12 23.80
C ALA A 166 -15.50 5.48 24.48
N SER A 167 -14.53 5.89 25.29
CA SER A 167 -14.57 7.20 25.97
C SER A 167 -14.50 8.38 24.99
N ALA A 168 -13.81 8.21 23.87
CA ALA A 168 -13.68 9.24 22.83
C ALA A 168 -14.91 9.30 21.92
N TRP A 169 -15.56 8.17 21.67
CA TRP A 169 -16.64 8.08 20.69
C TRP A 169 -18.05 8.05 21.30
N GLY A 170 -18.17 7.75 22.59
CA GLY A 170 -19.42 7.87 23.35
C GLY A 170 -20.15 6.55 23.61
N TRP A 171 -19.52 5.39 23.43
CA TRP A 171 -20.10 4.13 23.89
C TRP A 171 -19.98 4.00 25.41
N SER A 172 -21.05 3.55 26.06
CA SER A 172 -21.04 3.29 27.50
C SER A 172 -20.43 1.92 27.83
N ASP A 173 -19.98 1.75 29.08
CA ASP A 173 -19.55 0.44 29.58
C ASP A 173 -20.67 -0.62 29.49
N ALA A 174 -21.93 -0.20 29.61
CA ALA A 174 -23.09 -1.07 29.47
C ALA A 174 -23.29 -1.55 28.02
N ASP A 175 -23.03 -0.67 27.03
CA ASP A 175 -23.06 -1.05 25.62
C ASP A 175 -21.97 -2.09 25.33
N LEU A 176 -20.75 -1.85 25.82
CA LEU A 176 -19.63 -2.78 25.63
C LEU A 176 -19.84 -4.13 26.33
N ALA A 177 -20.43 -4.13 27.53
CA ALA A 177 -20.77 -5.35 28.25
C ALA A 177 -21.83 -6.16 27.48
N THR A 178 -22.92 -5.51 27.08
CA THR A 178 -23.99 -6.14 26.29
C THR A 178 -23.47 -6.70 24.97
N PHE A 179 -22.64 -5.93 24.27
CA PHE A 179 -21.99 -6.35 23.04
C PHE A 179 -21.10 -7.58 23.25
N GLY A 180 -20.33 -7.61 24.34
CA GLY A 180 -19.50 -8.76 24.68
C GLY A 180 -20.29 -10.03 24.97
N ASP A 181 -21.41 -9.91 25.67
CA ASP A 181 -22.31 -11.04 25.91
C ASP A 181 -22.92 -11.55 24.61
N GLN A 182 -23.31 -10.66 23.70
CA GLN A 182 -23.85 -11.01 22.39
C GLN A 182 -22.83 -11.68 21.47
N VAL A 183 -21.60 -11.15 21.39
CA VAL A 183 -20.50 -11.79 20.64
C VAL A 183 -20.18 -13.16 21.24
N GLY A 184 -20.16 -13.29 22.57
CA GLY A 184 -19.96 -14.57 23.24
C GLY A 184 -21.09 -15.56 22.99
N ALA A 185 -22.33 -15.11 22.89
CA ALA A 185 -23.47 -15.96 22.52
C ALA A 185 -23.36 -16.42 21.06
N ALA A 186 -23.07 -15.50 20.14
CA ALA A 186 -22.85 -15.78 18.72
C ALA A 186 -21.71 -16.78 18.48
N ALA A 187 -20.56 -16.62 19.16
CA ALA A 187 -19.42 -17.53 19.04
C ALA A 187 -19.68 -18.95 19.56
N ARG A 188 -20.72 -19.17 20.38
CA ARG A 188 -21.12 -20.51 20.85
C ARG A 188 -22.13 -21.18 19.91
N ASP A 189 -22.73 -20.45 18.99
CA ASP A 189 -23.66 -20.98 17.99
C ASP A 189 -22.87 -21.52 16.79
N GLU A 190 -22.22 -22.67 17.01
CA GLU A 190 -21.30 -23.29 16.04
C GLU A 190 -21.97 -23.53 14.68
N GLY A 191 -21.26 -23.20 13.59
CA GLY A 191 -21.75 -23.40 12.23
C GLY A 191 -22.69 -22.31 11.70
N VAL A 192 -22.93 -21.24 12.48
CA VAL A 192 -23.75 -20.10 12.06
C VAL A 192 -22.90 -18.83 12.02
N ALA A 193 -22.66 -18.32 10.81
CA ALA A 193 -22.05 -17.02 10.65
C ALA A 193 -23.02 -15.92 11.14
N SER A 194 -22.51 -14.98 11.93
CA SER A 194 -23.32 -13.90 12.50
C SER A 194 -22.53 -12.61 12.63
N THR A 195 -23.24 -11.49 12.61
CA THR A 195 -22.66 -10.16 12.83
C THR A 195 -23.34 -9.54 14.03
N VAL A 196 -22.54 -9.13 15.02
CA VAL A 196 -23.01 -8.39 16.19
C VAL A 196 -22.47 -6.97 16.06
N SER A 197 -23.31 -5.96 16.28
CA SER A 197 -22.90 -4.55 16.14
C SER A 197 -23.20 -3.73 17.40
N LEU A 198 -22.30 -2.81 17.73
CA LEU A 198 -22.55 -1.74 18.68
C LEU A 198 -23.54 -0.72 18.08
N PRO A 199 -24.30 -0.01 18.94
CA PRO A 199 -25.13 1.09 18.48
C PRO A 199 -24.27 2.16 17.80
N ALA A 200 -24.83 2.79 16.77
CA ALA A 200 -24.17 3.90 16.09
C ALA A 200 -24.07 5.12 17.04
N VAL A 201 -22.91 5.76 17.06
CA VAL A 201 -22.64 6.98 17.83
C VAL A 201 -22.20 8.11 16.91
N ALA A 202 -22.56 9.34 17.26
CA ALA A 202 -22.12 10.53 16.53
C ALA A 202 -20.88 11.12 17.20
N SER A 203 -19.75 11.18 16.50
CA SER A 203 -18.51 11.79 17.00
C SER A 203 -17.73 12.44 15.85
N GLY A 204 -17.19 13.64 16.08
CA GLY A 204 -16.37 14.35 15.08
C GLY A 204 -17.08 14.67 13.75
N GLY A 205 -18.42 14.74 13.73
CA GLY A 205 -19.21 14.91 12.51
C GLY A 205 -19.39 13.62 11.70
N LEU A 206 -19.02 12.47 12.25
CA LEU A 206 -19.20 11.15 11.67
C LEU A 206 -20.22 10.35 12.47
N THR A 207 -20.89 9.43 11.77
CA THR A 207 -21.58 8.30 12.40
C THR A 207 -20.60 7.12 12.47
N ILE A 208 -20.33 6.64 13.67
CA ILE A 208 -19.38 5.56 13.93
C ILE A 208 -20.14 4.35 14.48
N THR A 209 -19.89 3.17 13.94
CA THR A 209 -20.31 1.89 14.49
C THR A 209 -19.11 0.92 14.54
N ALA A 210 -19.23 -0.13 15.33
CA ALA A 210 -18.30 -1.24 15.34
C ALA A 210 -19.10 -2.54 15.29
N ALA A 211 -18.61 -3.50 14.53
CA ALA A 211 -19.22 -4.81 14.41
C ALA A 211 -18.17 -5.91 14.57
N VAL A 212 -18.54 -7.03 15.17
CA VAL A 212 -17.75 -8.26 15.13
C VAL A 212 -18.50 -9.26 14.27
N ASN A 213 -17.87 -9.65 13.16
CA ASN A 213 -18.29 -10.80 12.38
C ASN A 213 -17.74 -12.06 13.03
N VAL A 214 -18.62 -13.01 13.30
CA VAL A 214 -18.31 -14.35 13.78
C VAL A 214 -18.49 -15.28 12.59
N THR A 215 -17.41 -15.96 12.18
CA THR A 215 -17.49 -16.94 11.09
C THR A 215 -18.17 -18.23 11.55
N ASP A 216 -18.58 -19.06 10.60
CA ASP A 216 -19.10 -20.40 10.88
C ASP A 216 -18.12 -21.28 11.67
N GLY A 217 -16.81 -21.07 11.48
CA GLY A 217 -15.72 -21.70 12.22
C GLY A 217 -15.36 -21.02 13.56
N GLY A 218 -16.11 -20.00 13.99
CA GLY A 218 -15.90 -19.30 15.26
C GLY A 218 -14.77 -18.27 15.27
N SER A 219 -14.20 -17.92 14.11
CA SER A 219 -13.24 -16.83 14.00
C SER A 219 -13.94 -15.49 14.16
N LEU A 220 -13.26 -14.53 14.79
CA LEU A 220 -13.78 -13.17 14.98
C LEU A 220 -13.12 -12.20 14.00
N GLN A 221 -13.86 -11.19 13.58
CA GLN A 221 -13.35 -10.07 12.79
C GLN A 221 -14.04 -8.79 13.24
N LEU A 222 -13.30 -7.91 13.93
CA LEU A 222 -13.76 -6.56 14.25
C LEU A 222 -13.69 -5.67 13.01
N VAL A 223 -14.74 -4.91 12.75
CA VAL A 223 -14.80 -3.89 11.71
C VAL A 223 -15.38 -2.61 12.31
N TYR A 224 -14.69 -1.50 12.15
CA TYR A 224 -15.25 -0.18 12.41
C TYR A 224 -15.83 0.39 11.12
N THR A 225 -16.98 1.05 11.20
CA THR A 225 -17.55 1.76 10.04
C THR A 225 -17.76 3.21 10.42
N LEU A 226 -17.21 4.11 9.61
CA LEU A 226 -17.26 5.55 9.78
C LEU A 226 -17.91 6.15 8.54
N THR A 227 -19.06 6.81 8.70
CA THR A 227 -19.81 7.42 7.59
C THR A 227 -20.12 8.88 7.85
N ARG A 228 -20.22 9.67 6.77
CA ARG A 228 -20.68 11.06 6.79
C ARG A 228 -22.16 11.16 6.42
#